data_AF-A0A9D5L596-F1
#
_entry.id   AF-A0A9D5L596-F1
#
_cell.length_a   1.000
_cell.length_b   1.000
_cell.length_c   1.000
_cell.angle_alpha   90.00
_cell.angle_beta   90.00
_cell.angle_gamma   90.00
#
_symmetry.space_group_name_H-M   'P 1'
#
loop_
_entity.id
_entity.type
_entity.pdbx_description
1 polymer ?
#
loop_
_entity_poly.entity_id
_entity_poly.type
_entity_poly.pdbx_seq_one_letter_code
_entity_poly.pdbx_strand_id
1 'polypeptide(L)'
;MTFPNSMVDRITPATLPADVERLNAMNRTDYNGAKFEVAEPWWDSTVEASLATDNPLDFLDIPAFAGADLRDSKASTDLYLRFVREIRDNGAMKTLETIV
;
A
#
# COMPACT_ATOMS: atom_id res chain seq x y z
N MET A 1 -29.81 -2.67 12.06
CA MET A 1 -29.49 -1.49 12.89
C MET A 1 -28.83 -0.47 11.98
N THR A 2 -29.45 0.69 11.75
CA THR A 2 -28.96 1.71 10.81
C THR A 2 -28.32 2.86 11.59
N PHE A 3 -27.09 3.21 11.25
CA PHE A 3 -26.35 4.31 11.88
C PHE A 3 -26.94 5.67 11.49
N PRO A 4 -27.06 6.66 12.41
CA PRO A 4 -27.71 7.93 12.11
C PRO A 4 -26.78 8.88 11.32
N ASN A 5 -27.27 9.34 10.17
CA ASN A 5 -26.60 10.23 9.22
C ASN A 5 -26.23 11.63 9.76
N SER A 6 -26.62 11.98 11.00
CA SER A 6 -26.40 13.33 11.56
C SER A 6 -25.06 13.52 12.28
N MET A 7 -24.28 12.46 12.48
CA MET A 7 -22.94 12.53 13.09
C MET A 7 -21.80 12.58 12.04
N VAL A 8 -22.15 12.59 10.74
CA VAL A 8 -21.19 12.57 9.62
C VAL A 8 -20.69 13.99 9.28
N ASP A 9 -21.47 15.04 9.58
CA ASP A 9 -21.15 16.43 9.17
C ASP A 9 -20.07 17.12 10.03
N ARG A 10 -19.64 16.55 11.16
CA ARG A 10 -18.69 17.21 12.09
C ARG A 10 -17.25 16.71 12.04
N ILE A 11 -16.95 15.69 11.22
CA ILE A 11 -15.64 15.02 11.24
C ILE A 11 -14.82 15.29 9.97
N THR A 12 -15.39 15.87 8.91
CA THR A 12 -14.61 16.20 7.69
C THR A 12 -13.54 17.24 8.02
N PRO A 13 -12.24 16.89 8.09
CA PRO A 13 -11.21 17.90 8.17
C PRO A 13 -11.20 18.58 6.81
N ALA A 14 -11.19 19.92 6.78
CA ALA A 14 -10.89 20.65 5.56
C ALA A 14 -9.46 20.31 5.16
N THR A 15 -9.29 19.24 4.40
CA THR A 15 -8.01 18.82 3.87
C THR A 15 -7.63 19.81 2.78
N LEU A 16 -6.55 20.56 3.01
CA LEU A 16 -6.02 21.45 2.00
C LEU A 16 -5.36 20.60 0.90
N PRO A 17 -5.27 21.07 -0.35
CA PRO A 17 -4.57 20.36 -1.42
C PRO A 17 -3.12 19.97 -1.03
N ALA A 18 -2.46 20.81 -0.23
CA ALA A 18 -1.13 20.54 0.33
C ALA A 18 -1.13 19.38 1.35
N ASP A 19 -2.21 19.16 2.08
CA ASP A 19 -2.34 18.01 2.97
C ASP A 19 -2.46 16.72 2.17
N VAL A 20 -3.19 16.75 1.04
CA VAL A 20 -3.32 15.61 0.12
C VAL A 20 -1.97 15.28 -0.52
N GLU A 21 -1.22 16.27 -0.99
CA GLU A 21 0.13 16.07 -1.51
C GLU A 21 1.08 15.51 -0.43
N ARG A 22 1.01 16.01 0.80
CA ARG A 22 1.78 15.49 1.93
C ARG A 22 1.40 14.06 2.30
N LEU A 23 0.11 13.72 2.25
CA LEU A 23 -0.41 12.38 2.56
C LEU A 23 -0.01 11.36 1.49
N ASN A 24 -0.11 11.74 0.23
CA ASN A 24 0.33 10.90 -0.89
C ASN A 24 1.85 10.65 -0.85
N ALA A 25 2.63 11.61 -0.34
CA ALA A 25 4.05 11.42 -0.10
C ALA A 25 4.36 10.50 1.12
N MET A 26 3.37 10.15 1.95
CA MET A 26 3.57 9.43 3.21
C MET A 26 3.16 7.94 3.20
N ASN A 27 2.73 7.37 2.05
CA ASN A 27 2.53 5.91 1.83
C ASN A 27 1.98 5.10 3.04
N ARG A 28 0.90 5.57 3.68
CA ARG A 28 0.18 4.86 4.77
C ARG A 28 -1.30 5.22 4.77
N THR A 29 -1.90 5.23 3.59
CA THR A 29 -3.25 5.72 3.39
C THR A 29 -3.99 4.73 2.52
N ASP A 30 -5.17 4.31 2.96
CA ASP A 30 -6.01 3.41 2.19
C ASP A 30 -6.76 4.15 1.07
N TYR A 31 -7.58 3.41 0.31
CA TYR A 31 -8.39 3.95 -0.79
C TYR A 31 -9.35 5.09 -0.38
N ASN A 32 -9.67 5.21 0.91
CA ASN A 32 -10.60 6.20 1.45
C ASN A 32 -9.91 7.35 2.18
N GLY A 33 -8.57 7.44 2.11
CA GLY A 33 -7.83 8.49 2.80
C GLY A 33 -7.59 8.18 4.29
N ALA A 34 -7.98 7.00 4.79
CA ALA A 34 -7.78 6.64 6.18
C ALA A 34 -6.33 6.21 6.42
N LYS A 35 -5.73 6.77 7.47
CA LYS A 35 -4.41 6.35 7.94
C LYS A 35 -4.53 5.07 8.74
N PHE A 36 -3.60 4.15 8.53
CA PHE A 36 -3.47 2.94 9.35
C PHE A 36 -2.03 2.79 9.83
N GLU A 37 -1.88 2.19 11.00
CA GLU A 37 -0.58 1.80 11.54
C GLU A 37 -0.26 0.37 11.11
N VAL A 38 0.99 0.13 10.70
CA VAL A 38 1.47 -1.21 10.39
C VAL A 38 1.84 -1.88 11.71
N ALA A 39 0.98 -2.78 12.20
CA ALA A 39 1.14 -3.47 13.48
C ALA A 39 1.82 -4.85 13.34
N GLU A 40 2.70 -4.99 12.35
CA GLU A 40 3.36 -6.25 12.04
C GLU A 40 4.52 -6.51 13.02
N PRO A 41 4.61 -7.68 13.68
CA PRO A 41 5.65 -7.97 14.69
C PRO A 41 7.09 -7.88 14.17
N TRP A 42 7.28 -8.05 12.85
CA TRP A 42 8.55 -8.03 12.15
C TRP A 42 8.85 -6.68 11.49
N TRP A 43 7.97 -5.69 11.66
CA TRP A 43 8.10 -4.36 11.06
C TRP A 43 8.86 -3.41 11.98
N ASP A 44 10.12 -3.17 11.65
CA ASP A 44 11.00 -2.25 12.35
C ASP A 44 11.57 -1.15 11.42
N SER A 45 12.36 -0.24 11.98
CA SER A 45 12.97 0.86 11.23
C SER A 45 13.96 0.40 10.15
N THR A 46 14.51 -0.81 10.25
CA THR A 46 15.40 -1.38 9.24
C THR A 46 14.62 -1.75 7.99
N VAL A 47 13.46 -2.39 8.17
CA VAL A 47 12.53 -2.71 7.08
C VAL A 47 12.07 -1.42 6.40
N GLU A 48 11.67 -0.41 7.16
CA GLU A 48 11.27 0.89 6.60
C GLU A 48 12.37 1.54 5.76
N ALA A 49 13.61 1.54 6.25
CA ALA A 49 14.75 2.09 5.51
C ALA A 49 15.02 1.31 4.21
N SER A 50 14.87 -0.01 4.23
CA SER A 50 15.06 -0.85 3.03
C SER A 50 13.99 -0.64 1.96
N LEU A 51 12.78 -0.25 2.36
CA LEU A 51 11.64 -0.01 1.46
C LEU A 51 11.47 1.46 1.06
N ALA A 52 12.34 2.34 1.52
CA ALA A 52 12.35 3.75 1.11
C ALA A 52 12.93 3.95 -0.32
N THR A 53 13.34 2.87 -0.99
CA THR A 53 13.84 2.89 -2.36
C THR A 53 12.68 2.90 -3.37
N ASP A 54 12.93 3.40 -4.58
CA ASP A 54 11.97 3.31 -5.71
C ASP A 54 11.95 1.92 -6.37
N ASN A 55 12.59 0.91 -5.77
CA ASN A 55 12.66 -0.44 -6.33
C ASN A 55 11.62 -1.37 -5.68
N PRO A 56 10.55 -1.77 -6.41
CA PRO A 56 9.51 -2.62 -5.83
C PRO A 56 10.02 -3.99 -5.37
N LEU A 57 11.12 -4.49 -5.93
CA LEU A 57 11.64 -5.81 -5.57
C LEU A 57 12.19 -5.88 -4.15
N ASP A 58 12.54 -4.74 -3.54
CA ASP A 58 13.05 -4.71 -2.17
C ASP A 58 12.00 -5.17 -1.15
N PHE A 59 10.71 -5.08 -1.51
CA PHE A 59 9.61 -5.66 -0.74
C PHE A 59 9.66 -7.18 -0.66
N LEU A 60 10.24 -7.87 -1.65
CA LEU A 60 10.33 -9.32 -1.66
C LEU A 60 11.42 -9.87 -0.73
N ASP A 61 12.30 -9.00 -0.22
CA ASP A 61 13.39 -9.36 0.70
C ASP A 61 13.07 -9.12 2.18
N ILE A 62 11.85 -8.67 2.49
CA ILE A 62 11.48 -8.43 3.89
C ILE A 62 11.49 -9.75 4.69
N PRO A 63 11.71 -9.69 6.02
CA PRO A 63 11.80 -10.88 6.86
C PRO A 63 10.60 -11.83 6.75
N ALA A 64 9.40 -11.31 6.41
CA ALA A 64 8.20 -12.11 6.21
C ALA A 64 8.32 -13.13 5.05
N PHE A 65 9.20 -12.89 4.06
CA PHE A 65 9.40 -13.75 2.90
C PHE A 65 10.75 -14.47 2.88
N ALA A 66 11.55 -14.38 3.95
CA ALA A 66 12.91 -14.90 4.00
C ALA A 66 13.04 -16.41 3.71
N GLY A 67 11.96 -17.19 3.82
CA GLY A 67 11.95 -18.62 3.51
C GLY A 67 11.46 -19.00 2.11
N ALA A 68 11.11 -18.03 1.26
CA ALA A 68 10.42 -18.27 0.00
C ALA A 68 11.24 -17.90 -1.26
N ASP A 69 12.44 -17.34 -1.10
CA ASP A 69 13.38 -16.98 -2.18
C ASP A 69 12.69 -16.31 -3.39
N LEU A 70 11.76 -15.39 -3.13
CA LEU A 70 10.85 -14.86 -4.15
C LEU A 70 11.58 -14.07 -5.25
N ARG A 71 12.74 -13.49 -4.95
CA ARG A 71 13.58 -12.76 -5.93
C ARG A 71 14.32 -13.68 -6.90
N ASP A 72 14.55 -14.94 -6.54
CA ASP A 72 15.30 -15.88 -7.37
C ASP A 72 14.44 -16.45 -8.51
N SER A 73 13.11 -16.34 -8.40
CA SER A 73 12.18 -16.75 -9.44
C SER A 73 11.89 -15.60 -10.41
N LYS A 74 12.40 -15.73 -11.64
CA LYS A 74 12.09 -14.78 -12.73
C LYS A 74 10.58 -14.71 -13.02
N ALA A 75 9.88 -15.85 -12.99
CA ALA A 75 8.44 -15.88 -13.24
C ALA A 75 7.67 -15.11 -12.17
N SER A 76 8.05 -15.26 -10.90
CA SER A 76 7.41 -14.58 -9.76
C SER A 76 7.68 -13.07 -9.80
N THR A 77 8.94 -12.67 -10.04
CA THR A 77 9.33 -11.25 -10.12
C THR A 77 8.68 -10.53 -11.30
N ASP A 78 8.59 -11.17 -12.47
CA ASP A 78 7.91 -10.59 -13.64
C ASP A 78 6.40 -10.38 -13.37
N LEU A 79 5.73 -11.36 -12.76
CA LEU A 79 4.32 -11.25 -12.38
C LEU A 79 4.10 -10.18 -11.30
N TYR A 80 4.94 -10.17 -10.26
CA TYR A 80 4.88 -9.17 -9.21
C TYR A 80 5.03 -7.75 -9.76
N LEU A 81 6.05 -7.50 -10.59
CA LEU A 81 6.28 -6.19 -11.21
C LEU A 81 5.14 -5.78 -12.15
N ARG A 82 4.52 -6.74 -12.85
CA ARG A 82 3.32 -6.47 -13.63
C ARG A 82 2.19 -5.97 -12.73
N PHE A 83 1.88 -6.66 -11.63
CA PHE A 83 0.80 -6.27 -10.73
C PHE A 83 1.08 -4.96 -10.00
N VAL A 84 2.33 -4.69 -9.60
CA VAL A 84 2.71 -3.39 -9.01
C VAL A 84 2.36 -2.25 -9.98
N ARG A 85 2.67 -2.39 -11.27
CA ARG A 85 2.31 -1.39 -12.28
C ARG A 85 0.81 -1.29 -12.49
N GLU A 86 0.11 -2.42 -12.65
CA GLU A 86 -1.33 -2.42 -12.90
C GLU A 86 -2.12 -1.82 -11.72
N ILE A 87 -1.75 -2.13 -10.48
CA ILE A 87 -2.39 -1.57 -9.28
C ILE A 87 -2.11 -0.06 -9.18
N ARG A 88 -0.89 0.37 -9.49
CA ARG A 88 -0.53 1.80 -9.48
C ARG A 88 -1.34 2.58 -10.52
N ASP A 89 -1.48 2.05 -11.72
CA ASP A 89 -2.07 2.79 -12.84
C ASP A 89 -3.61 2.68 -12.87
N ASN A 90 -4.18 1.54 -12.44
CA ASN A 90 -5.61 1.23 -12.55
C ASN A 90 -6.33 1.08 -11.20
N GLY A 91 -5.60 0.98 -10.09
CA GLY A 91 -6.13 0.58 -8.78
C GLY A 91 -6.30 -0.93 -8.65
N ALA A 92 -6.41 -1.42 -7.40
CA ALA A 92 -6.45 -2.87 -7.14
C ALA A 92 -7.67 -3.57 -7.73
N MET A 93 -8.87 -2.99 -7.61
CA MET A 93 -10.10 -3.65 -8.06
C MET A 93 -10.09 -3.92 -9.57
N LYS A 94 -9.72 -2.92 -10.38
CA LYS A 94 -9.61 -3.09 -11.84
C LYS A 94 -8.53 -4.10 -12.22
N THR A 95 -7.44 -4.15 -11.46
CA THR A 95 -6.37 -5.15 -11.70
C THR A 95 -6.89 -6.57 -11.48
N LEU A 96 -7.68 -6.80 -10.41
CA LEU A 96 -8.25 -8.12 -10.10
C LEU A 96 -9.23 -8.61 -11.19
N GLU A 97 -9.99 -7.70 -11.82
CA GLU A 97 -10.88 -8.05 -12.93
C GLU A 97 -10.11 -8.60 -14.15
N THR A 98 -8.81 -8.30 -14.31
CA THR A 98 -8.00 -8.80 -15.43
C THR A 98 -7.44 -10.21 -15.25
N ILE A 99 -7.58 -10.78 -14.05
CA ILE A 99 -6.99 -12.08 -13.67
C ILE A 99 -8.01 -13.22 -13.84
N VAL A 100 -9.30 -12.90 -14.06
CA VAL A 100 -10.42 -13.85 -14.20
C VAL A 100 -10.61 -14.30 -15.65
#